data_AF-A0A495AIM9-F1
#
_entry.id   AF-A0A495AIM9-F1
#
_cell.length_a   1.000
_cell.length_b   1.000
_cell.length_c   1.000
_cell.angle_alpha   90.00
_cell.angle_beta   90.00
_cell.angle_gamma   90.00
#
_symmetry.space_group_name_H-M   'P 1'
#
loop_
_entity.id
_entity.type
_entity.pdbx_description
1 polymer ?
#
loop_
_entity_poly.entity_id
_entity_poly.type
_entity_poly.pdbx_seq_one_letter_code
_entity_poly.pdbx_strand_id
1 'polypeptide(L)' 'MPTPLRKMRVEKKLTISEVAIATQLDVGNLSRIERGIQVPSLETAEKLSRFFKGKITEMQILYPQRYMKSADTAA' A
#
# COMPACT_ATOMS: atom_id res chain seq x y z
N MET A 1 -1.49 -12.67 0.23
CA MET A 1 -0.19 -12.11 0.67
C MET A 1 -0.35 -10.61 0.92
N PRO A 2 0.30 -10.00 1.93
CA PRO A 2 0.17 -8.56 2.17
C PRO A 2 0.92 -7.77 1.10
N THR A 3 0.28 -6.71 0.57
CA THR A 3 0.91 -5.75 -0.36
C THR A 3 2.10 -5.05 0.30
N PRO A 4 3.07 -4.52 -0.48
CA PRO A 4 4.13 -3.67 0.05
C PRO A 4 3.59 -2.50 0.89
N LEU A 5 2.47 -1.91 0.46
CA LEU A 5 1.80 -0.83 1.17
C LEU A 5 1.36 -1.25 2.57
N ARG A 6 0.69 -2.42 2.69
CA ARG A 6 0.26 -2.95 3.98
C ARG A 6 1.45 -3.25 4.89
N LYS A 7 2.51 -3.86 4.36
CA LYS A 7 3.73 -4.19 5.13
C LYS A 7 4.33 -2.92 5.73
N MET A 8 4.57 -1.91 4.89
CA MET A 8 5.16 -0.66 5.34
C MET A 8 4.26 0.01 6.41
N ARG A 9 2.92 -0.03 6.28
CA ARG A 9 2.03 0.60 7.27
C ARG A 9 2.18 -0.06 8.64
N VAL A 10 2.22 -1.40 8.65
CA VAL A 10 2.39 -2.20 9.87
C VAL A 10 3.77 -1.99 10.47
N GLU A 11 4.83 -1.93 9.67
CA GLU A 11 6.20 -1.62 10.13
C GLU A 11 6.30 -0.26 10.80
N LYS A 12 5.53 0.73 10.31
CA LYS A 12 5.41 2.06 10.94
C LYS A 12 4.46 2.12 12.13
N LYS A 13 3.85 0.99 12.53
CA LYS A 13 2.85 0.89 13.61
C LYS A 13 1.65 1.83 13.43
N LEU A 14 1.28 2.12 12.18
CA LEU A 14 0.13 2.97 11.87
C LEU A 14 -1.12 2.13 11.70
N THR A 15 -2.22 2.62 12.25
CA THR A 15 -3.55 2.09 11.97
C THR A 15 -3.98 2.47 10.55
N ILE A 16 -4.92 1.71 9.98
CA ILE A 16 -5.46 2.03 8.66
C ILE A 16 -6.19 3.37 8.65
N SER A 17 -6.87 3.71 9.75
CA SER A 17 -7.63 4.96 9.89
C SER A 17 -6.72 6.17 9.91
N GLU A 18 -5.57 6.11 10.61
CA GLU A 18 -4.59 7.20 10.62
C GLU A 18 -4.06 7.50 9.22
N VAL A 19 -3.72 6.47 8.45
CA VAL A 19 -3.25 6.63 7.06
C VAL A 19 -4.37 7.17 6.17
N ALA A 20 -5.58 6.64 6.30
CA ALA A 20 -6.74 7.09 5.53
C ALA A 20 -7.02 8.58 5.76
N ILE A 21 -7.05 9.02 7.02
CA ILE A 21 -7.22 10.43 7.38
C ILE A 21 -6.09 11.29 6.82
N ALA A 22 -4.84 10.87 7.01
CA ALA A 22 -3.68 11.65 6.56
C ALA A 22 -3.55 11.76 5.03
N THR A 23 -4.10 10.78 4.30
CA THR A 23 -4.09 10.76 2.82
C THR A 23 -5.42 11.19 2.21
N GLN A 24 -6.39 11.59 3.04
CA GLN A 24 -7.77 11.93 2.63
C GLN A 24 -8.43 10.82 1.79
N LEU A 25 -8.18 9.57 2.18
CA LEU A 25 -8.80 8.39 1.58
C LEU A 25 -9.87 7.82 2.50
N ASP A 26 -10.84 7.14 1.92
CA ASP A 26 -11.75 6.28 2.67
C ASP A 26 -11.00 5.05 3.22
N VAL A 27 -11.29 4.67 4.46
CA VAL A 27 -10.70 3.50 5.15
C VAL A 27 -11.01 2.22 4.38
N GLY A 28 -12.22 2.08 3.85
CA GLY A 28 -12.63 0.94 3.04
C GLY A 28 -11.86 0.86 1.72
N ASN A 29 -11.66 2.00 1.05
CA ASN A 29 -10.85 2.08 -0.15
C ASN A 29 -9.38 1.70 0.11
N LEU A 30 -8.76 2.31 1.13
CA LEU A 30 -7.38 1.98 1.53
C LEU A 30 -7.24 0.49 1.89
N SER A 31 -8.25 -0.09 2.55
CA SER A 31 -8.28 -1.52 2.88
C SER A 31 -8.32 -2.41 1.64
N ARG A 32 -9.09 -2.05 0.60
CA ARG A 32 -9.10 -2.80 -0.68
C ARG A 32 -7.76 -2.67 -1.41
N ILE A 33 -7.15 -1.49 -1.40
CA ILE A 33 -5.82 -1.24 -1.98
C ILE A 33 -4.76 -2.09 -1.27
N GLU A 34 -4.72 -2.07 0.06
CA GLU A 34 -3.74 -2.83 0.86
C GLU A 34 -3.84 -4.35 0.71
N ARG A 35 -5.00 -4.84 0.26
CA ARG A 35 -5.23 -6.26 -0.06
C ARG A 35 -5.02 -6.59 -1.53
N GLY A 36 -4.74 -5.60 -2.38
CA GLY A 36 -4.59 -5.76 -3.83
C GLY A 36 -5.89 -6.04 -4.57
N ILE A 37 -7.05 -5.80 -3.94
CA ILE A 37 -8.38 -5.97 -4.54
C ILE A 37 -8.69 -4.78 -5.47
N GLN A 38 -8.26 -3.59 -5.06
CA GLN A 38 -8.44 -2.35 -5.82
C GLN A 38 -7.09 -1.81 -6.25
N VAL A 39 -6.94 -1.51 -7.54
CA VAL A 39 -5.83 -0.71 -8.03
C VAL A 39 -6.19 0.78 -7.82
N PRO A 40 -5.37 1.55 -7.09
CA PRO A 40 -5.62 2.97 -6.87
C PRO A 40 -5.39 3.79 -8.14
N SER A 41 -5.89 5.02 -8.16
CA SER A 41 -5.51 6.01 -9.20
C SER A 41 -4.05 6.45 -9.04
N LEU A 42 -3.48 7.03 -10.11
CA LEU A 42 -2.13 7.62 -10.07
C LEU A 42 -2.01 8.68 -8.96
N GLU A 43 -3.00 9.56 -8.83
CA GLU A 43 -3.05 10.58 -7.78
C GLU A 43 -3.05 9.95 -6.37
N THR A 44 -3.83 8.88 -6.18
CA THR A 44 -3.88 8.17 -4.90
C THR A 44 -2.53 7.50 -4.58
N ALA A 45 -1.90 6.89 -5.58
CA ALA A 45 -0.58 6.28 -5.43
C ALA A 45 0.48 7.33 -5.06
N GLU A 46 0.44 8.50 -5.70
CA GLU A 46 1.33 9.62 -5.39
C GLU A 46 1.10 10.15 -3.96
N LYS A 47 -0.15 10.35 -3.54
CA LYS A 47 -0.48 10.78 -2.16
C LYS A 47 0.09 9.82 -1.11
N LEU A 48 -0.07 8.52 -1.34
CA LEU A 48 0.45 7.48 -0.45
C LEU A 48 1.99 7.47 -0.45
N SER A 49 2.62 7.52 -1.62
CA SER A 49 4.08 7.61 -1.77
C SER A 49 4.65 8.82 -1.02
N ARG A 50 4.05 10.00 -1.20
CA ARG A 50 4.42 11.25 -0.50
C ARG A 50 4.21 11.16 1.01
N PHE A 51 3.09 10.59 1.47
CA PHE A 51 2.84 10.39 2.91
C PHE A 51 3.94 9.54 3.57
N PHE A 52 4.45 8.54 2.85
CA PHE A 52 5.55 7.72 3.32
C PHE A 52 6.95 8.28 3.00
N LYS A 53 7.03 9.51 2.48
CA LYS A 53 8.28 10.21 2.12
C LYS A 53 9.11 9.42 1.09
N GLY A 54 8.44 8.79 0.12
CA GLY A 54 9.09 7.99 -0.93
C GLY A 54 9.67 6.65 -0.46
N LYS A 55 9.45 6.24 0.80
CA LYS A 55 9.85 4.90 1.29
C LYS A 55 9.13 3.77 0.55
N ILE A 56 7.96 4.07 -0.01
CA ILE A 56 7.24 3.22 -0.95
C ILE A 56 6.99 4.06 -2.19
N THR A 57 7.22 3.46 -3.37
CA THR A 57 7.03 4.16 -4.65
C THR A 57 5.64 3.89 -5.21
N GLU A 58 5.21 4.74 -6.13
CA GLU A 58 3.97 4.59 -6.89
C GLU A 58 3.95 3.25 -7.62
N MET A 59 5.10 2.79 -8.14
CA MET A 59 5.24 1.49 -8.79
C MET A 59 4.90 0.33 -7.85
N GLN A 60 5.30 0.41 -6.58
CA GLN A 60 5.00 -0.62 -5.57
C GLN A 60 3.52 -0.59 -5.15
N ILE A 61 2.86 0.55 -5.27
CA ILE A 61 1.44 0.75 -4.93
C ILE A 61 0.53 0.34 -6.10
N LEU A 62 0.89 0.70 -7.33
CA LEU A 62 0.14 0.41 -8.55
C LEU A 62 0.33 -1.04 -9.03
N TYR A 63 1.53 -1.59 -8.86
CA TYR A 63 1.88 -2.95 -9.27
C TYR A 63 2.36 -3.80 -8.09
N PRO A 64 1.55 -3.95 -7.03
CA PRO A 64 1.99 -4.63 -5.81
C PRO A 64 2.40 -6.08 -6.06
N GLN A 65 1.80 -6.74 -7.07
CA GLN A 65 2.12 -8.11 -7.47
C GLN A 65 3.59 -8.31 -7.86
N ARG A 66 4.27 -7.29 -8.40
CA ARG A 66 5.70 -7.36 -8.75
C ARG A 66 6.63 -7.41 -7.54
N TYR A 67 6.13 -7.02 -6.37
CA TYR A 67 6.88 -6.87 -5.12
C TYR A 67 6.33 -7.75 -3.99
N MET A 68 5.18 -8.37 -4.21
CA MET A 68 4.73 -9.52 -3.45
C MET A 68 5.64 -10.69 -3.82
N LYS A 69 6.65 -10.98 -2.99
CA LYS A 69 7.39 -12.24 -3.12
C LYS A 69 6.39 -13.39 -3.12
N SER A 70 6.41 -14.21 -4.17
CA SER A 70 5.91 -15.57 -4.08
C SER A 70 6.69 -16.26 -2.96
N ALA A 71 6.01 -16.67 -1.89
CA ALA A 71 6.47 -17.82 -1.16
C ALA A 71 6.26 -19.01 -2.10
N ASP A 72 7.22 -19.25 -3.01
CA ASP A 72 7.49 -20.52 -3.69
C ASP A 72 8.58 -20.31 -4.74
N THR A 73 9.82 -20.28 -4.27
CA THR A 73 10.97 -20.85 -4.98
C THR A 73 11.96 -21.29 -3.92
N ALA A 74 11.54 -22.25 -3.09
CA ALA A 74 12.41 -22.94 -2.14
C ALA A 74 11.76 -24.27 -1.72
N ALA A 75 11.72 -25.23 -2.64
CA ALA A 75 11.88 -26.67 -2.42
C ALA A 75 11.83 -27.38 -3.77
#